data_AF-A0A4Q3E4W3-F1
#
_entry.id   AF-A0A4Q3E4W3-F1
#
_cell.length_a   1.000
_cell.length_b   1.000
_cell.length_c   1.000
_cell.angle_alpha   90.00
_cell.angle_beta   90.00
_cell.angle_gamma   90.00
#
_symmetry.space_group_name_H-M   'P 1'
#
loop_
_entity.id
_entity.type
_entity.pdbx_description
1 polymer ?
#
loop_
_entity_poly.entity_id
_entity_poly.type
_entity_poly.pdbx_seq_one_letter_code
_entity_poly.pdbx_strand_id
1 'polypeptide(L)'
;MEARRKQILQWLKSILDKHLGNTYRAFVFGSQANFSNLKHADIDLGILSDMPITSIQLMQINDAIEELPMLYNIDIIDFNLVDAKFRSIALQNIEWI
;
A
#
# COMPACT_ATOMS: atom_id res chain seq x y z
N MET A 1 1.97 19.42 -3.25
CA MET A 1 1.86 18.37 -2.21
C MET A 1 0.73 17.40 -2.52
N GLU A 2 -0.53 17.87 -2.66
CA GLU A 2 -1.69 17.00 -2.92
C GLU A 2 -1.69 16.31 -4.30
N ALA A 3 -1.30 17.03 -5.37
CA ALA A 3 -1.20 16.44 -6.71
C ALA A 3 -0.18 15.30 -6.80
N ARG A 4 0.96 15.42 -6.09
CA ARG A 4 2.01 14.39 -6.06
C ARG A 4 1.53 13.15 -5.30
N ARG A 5 0.81 13.35 -4.20
CA ARG A 5 0.18 12.27 -3.44
C ARG A 5 -0.77 11.46 -4.32
N LYS A 6 -1.71 12.14 -4.99
CA LYS A 6 -2.67 11.49 -5.89
C LYS A 6 -1.96 10.68 -6.98
N GLN A 7 -0.87 11.22 -7.53
CA GLN A 7 -0.06 10.52 -8.53
C GLN A 7 0.56 9.23 -7.97
N ILE A 8 1.09 9.25 -6.76
CA ILE A 8 1.67 8.06 -6.10
C ILE A 8 0.58 7.01 -5.89
N LEU A 9 -0.57 7.37 -5.32
CA LEU A 9 -1.67 6.41 -5.11
C LEU A 9 -2.15 5.80 -6.43
N GLN A 10 -2.21 6.59 -7.51
CA GLN A 10 -2.55 6.10 -8.84
C GLN A 10 -1.51 5.12 -9.39
N TRP A 11 -0.21 5.37 -9.19
CA TRP A 11 0.83 4.42 -9.56
C TRP A 11 0.73 3.12 -8.76
N LEU A 12 0.58 3.22 -7.43
CA LEU A 12 0.41 2.04 -6.58
C LEU A 12 -0.80 1.23 -7.01
N LYS A 13 -1.95 1.88 -7.21
CA LYS A 13 -3.15 1.21 -7.71
C LYS A 13 -2.92 0.50 -9.04
N SER A 14 -2.28 1.18 -10.01
CA SER A 14 -1.99 0.58 -11.32
C SER A 14 -1.05 -0.63 -11.23
N ILE A 15 -0.09 -0.63 -10.31
CA ILE A 15 0.81 -1.77 -10.09
C ILE A 15 0.01 -2.91 -9.45
N LEU A 16 -0.77 -2.64 -8.42
CA LEU A 16 -1.59 -3.66 -7.76
C LEU A 16 -2.60 -4.29 -8.73
N ASP A 17 -3.32 -3.49 -9.53
CA ASP A 17 -4.24 -3.97 -10.56
C ASP A 17 -3.53 -4.94 -11.55
N LYS A 18 -2.28 -4.64 -11.92
CA LYS A 18 -1.49 -5.47 -12.85
C LYS A 18 -1.08 -6.82 -12.26
N HIS A 19 -0.76 -6.88 -10.96
CA HIS A 19 -0.18 -8.06 -10.32
C HIS A 19 -1.19 -8.90 -9.52
N LEU A 20 -2.25 -8.27 -9.00
CA LEU A 20 -3.27 -8.90 -8.17
C LEU A 20 -4.64 -9.00 -8.87
N GLY A 21 -4.83 -8.32 -10.01
CA GLY A 21 -6.11 -8.26 -10.70
C GLY A 21 -7.13 -7.39 -9.96
N ASN A 22 -8.43 -7.73 -10.06
CA ASN A 22 -9.53 -6.92 -9.51
C ASN A 22 -10.05 -7.41 -8.15
N THR A 23 -9.43 -8.44 -7.57
CA THR A 23 -9.88 -9.11 -6.34
C THR A 23 -8.98 -8.76 -5.16
N TYR A 24 -8.81 -7.46 -4.90
CA TYR A 24 -8.14 -6.96 -3.72
C TYR A 24 -8.77 -5.64 -3.25
N ARG A 25 -8.50 -5.29 -2.00
CA ARG A 25 -8.72 -3.96 -1.44
C ARG A 25 -7.40 -3.49 -0.85
N ALA A 26 -6.99 -2.28 -1.18
CA ALA A 26 -5.78 -1.70 -0.63
C ALA A 26 -6.07 -0.38 0.06
N PHE A 27 -5.29 -0.09 1.09
CA PHE A 27 -5.41 1.13 1.86
C PHE A 27 -4.06 1.52 2.44
N VAL A 28 -3.81 2.81 2.50
CA VAL A 28 -2.70 3.35 3.30
C VAL A 28 -3.15 3.41 4.74
N PHE A 29 -2.29 3.00 5.68
CA PHE A 29 -2.60 3.04 7.11
C PHE A 29 -1.46 3.68 7.92
N GLY A 30 -1.59 3.63 9.25
CA GLY A 30 -0.55 4.08 10.15
C GLY A 30 -0.38 5.60 10.17
N SER A 31 0.87 6.05 10.32
CA SER A 31 1.20 7.47 10.41
C SER A 31 0.89 8.25 9.13
N GLN A 32 0.75 7.55 7.99
CA GLN A 32 0.52 8.16 6.68
C GLN A 32 -0.94 8.19 6.24
N ALA A 33 -1.83 7.48 6.93
CA ALA A 33 -3.24 7.35 6.53
C ALA A 33 -4.03 8.67 6.51
N ASN A 34 -3.46 9.76 7.05
CA ASN A 34 -4.12 11.07 7.15
C ASN A 34 -3.18 12.28 6.93
N PHE A 35 -1.91 12.10 6.53
CA PHE A 35 -0.92 13.17 6.74
C PHE A 35 -0.62 14.07 5.53
N SER A 36 -0.86 15.36 5.80
CA SER A 36 -0.67 16.56 4.98
C SER A 36 0.78 16.91 4.63
N ASN A 37 1.76 16.09 5.02
CA ASN A 37 3.18 16.33 4.80
C ASN A 37 3.95 15.02 4.57
N LEU A 38 3.97 14.58 3.32
CA LEU A 38 4.89 13.55 2.79
C LEU A 38 6.35 14.05 2.81
N LYS A 39 6.89 14.46 3.96
CA LYS A 39 8.24 15.04 3.99
C LYS A 39 9.34 13.97 4.01
N HIS A 40 9.19 12.88 4.76
CA HIS A 40 10.29 11.88 4.92
C HIS A 40 9.84 10.46 5.34
N ALA A 41 8.56 10.11 5.22
CA ALA A 41 8.05 8.87 5.82
C ALA A 41 7.79 7.77 4.78
N ASP A 42 8.09 6.54 5.20
CA ASP A 42 7.69 5.30 4.52
C ASP A 42 6.14 5.23 4.51
N ILE A 43 5.56 4.79 3.39
CA ILE A 43 4.10 4.65 3.23
C ILE A 43 3.73 3.20 3.55
N ASP A 44 2.98 3.00 4.63
CA ASP A 44 2.45 1.68 5.00
C ASP A 44 1.22 1.36 4.14
N LEU A 45 1.35 0.36 3.26
CA LEU A 45 0.32 -0.08 2.32
C LEU A 45 -0.23 -1.45 2.74
N GLY A 46 -1.47 -1.46 3.22
CA GLY A 46 -2.19 -2.68 3.58
C GLY A 46 -2.97 -3.22 2.40
N ILE A 47 -2.88 -4.54 2.17
CA ILE A 47 -3.62 -5.23 1.11
C ILE A 47 -4.47 -6.36 1.71
N LEU A 48 -5.75 -6.37 1.36
CA LEU A 48 -6.71 -7.44 1.63
C LEU A 48 -7.16 -8.04 0.30
N SER A 49 -6.67 -9.23 -0.01
CA SER A 49 -7.06 -10.01 -1.19
C SER A 49 -7.80 -11.28 -0.79
N ASP A 50 -8.67 -11.80 -1.65
CA ASP A 50 -9.41 -13.05 -1.37
C ASP A 50 -8.47 -14.27 -1.22
N MET A 51 -7.31 -14.21 -1.88
CA MET A 51 -6.22 -15.16 -1.78
C MET A 51 -4.99 -14.47 -1.20
N PRO A 52 -4.20 -15.13 -0.32
CA PRO A 52 -2.94 -14.57 0.17
C PRO A 52 -2.01 -14.19 -0.99
N ILE A 53 -1.28 -13.09 -0.82
CA ILE A 53 -0.32 -12.63 -1.83
C ILE A 53 0.86 -13.60 -1.82
N THR A 54 1.14 -14.21 -2.97
CA THR A 54 2.30 -15.11 -3.07
C THR A 54 3.60 -14.33 -2.97
N SER A 55 4.68 -14.95 -2.47
CA SER A 55 6.00 -14.30 -2.37
C SER A 55 6.50 -13.78 -3.73
N ILE A 56 6.18 -14.46 -4.83
CA ILE A 56 6.54 -14.02 -6.18
C ILE A 56 5.78 -12.74 -6.56
N GLN A 57 4.46 -12.67 -6.29
CA GLN A 57 3.68 -11.46 -6.54
C GLN A 57 4.19 -10.29 -5.69
N LEU A 58 4.45 -10.53 -4.40
CA LEU A 58 4.97 -9.50 -3.51
C LEU A 58 6.32 -8.95 -3.98
N MET A 59 7.24 -9.84 -4.39
CA MET A 59 8.53 -9.45 -4.98
C MET A 59 8.34 -8.59 -6.23
N GLN A 60 7.51 -9.03 -7.19
CA GLN A 60 7.25 -8.29 -8.43
C GLN A 60 6.61 -6.92 -8.19
N ILE A 61 5.72 -6.82 -7.20
CA ILE A 61 5.10 -5.55 -6.83
C ILE A 61 6.14 -4.61 -6.23
N ASN A 62 7.00 -5.10 -5.33
CA ASN A 62 8.09 -4.30 -4.75
C ASN A 62 9.06 -3.82 -5.84
N ASP A 63 9.52 -4.70 -6.73
CA ASP A 63 10.39 -4.32 -7.85
C ASP A 63 9.75 -3.22 -8.71
N ALA A 64 8.47 -3.35 -9.05
CA ALA A 64 7.74 -2.37 -9.84
C ALA A 64 7.57 -1.02 -9.12
N ILE A 65 7.48 -1.02 -7.79
CA ILE A 65 7.40 0.20 -6.97
C ILE A 65 8.76 0.89 -6.90
N GLU A 66 9.85 0.14 -6.74
CA GLU A 66 11.22 0.68 -6.71
C GLU A 66 11.62 1.38 -8.01
N GLU A 67 11.06 0.93 -9.15
CA GLU A 67 11.25 1.57 -10.46
C GLU A 67 10.50 2.91 -10.61
N LEU A 68 9.57 3.24 -9.71
CA LEU A 68 8.83 4.51 -9.80
C LEU A 68 9.75 5.69 -9.51
N PRO A 69 9.61 6.82 -10.23
CA PRO A 69 10.44 8.01 -10.02
C PRO A 69 9.98 8.79 -8.78
N MET A 70 10.08 8.18 -7.59
CA MET A 70 9.68 8.74 -6.30
C MET A 70 10.73 8.50 -5.21
N LEU A 71 10.69 9.33 -4.15
CA LEU A 71 11.66 9.31 -3.04
C LEU A 71 11.08 8.66 -1.77
N TYR A 72 9.93 8.01 -1.88
CA TYR A 72 9.23 7.39 -0.75
C TYR A 72 9.41 5.88 -0.83
N ASN A 73 9.73 5.25 0.30
CA ASN A 73 9.63 3.80 0.40
C ASN A 73 8.19 3.42 0.69
N ILE A 74 7.77 2.27 0.17
CA ILE A 74 6.44 1.70 0.42
C ILE A 74 6.65 0.39 1.15
N ASP A 75 6.05 0.23 2.32
CA ASP A 75 6.04 -1.05 3.03
C ASP A 75 4.71 -1.76 2.76
N ILE A 76 4.77 -2.92 2.10
CA ILE A 76 3.59 -3.68 1.70
C ILE A 76 3.32 -4.78 2.70
N ILE A 77 2.12 -4.75 3.28
CA ILE A 77 1.70 -5.70 4.29
C ILE A 77 0.45 -6.44 3.81
N ASP A 78 0.53 -7.77 3.76
CA ASP A 78 -0.62 -8.64 3.48
C ASP A 78 -1.48 -8.78 4.75
N PHE A 79 -2.62 -8.08 4.76
CA PHE A 79 -3.56 -8.06 5.88
C PHE A 79 -4.37 -9.36 6.02
N ASN A 80 -4.20 -10.33 5.14
CA ASN A 80 -4.71 -11.68 5.36
C ASN A 80 -3.87 -12.45 6.40
N LEU A 81 -2.61 -12.07 6.59
CA LEU A 81 -1.65 -12.80 7.44
C LEU A 81 -1.35 -12.10 8.77
N VAL A 82 -1.76 -10.85 8.94
CA VAL A 82 -1.54 -10.10 10.18
C VAL A 82 -2.44 -10.59 11.31
N ASP A 83 -1.96 -10.44 12.55
CA ASP A 83 -2.77 -10.77 13.72
C ASP A 83 -3.95 -9.80 13.93
N ALA A 84 -4.96 -10.26 14.68
CA ALA A 84 -6.18 -9.50 14.91
C ALA A 84 -5.96 -8.18 15.66
N LYS A 85 -4.95 -8.12 16.54
CA LYS A 85 -4.65 -6.91 17.31
C LYS A 85 -4.05 -5.84 16.41
N PHE A 86 -3.07 -6.21 15.59
CA PHE A 86 -2.47 -5.33 14.59
C PHE A 86 -3.53 -4.82 13.62
N ARG A 87 -4.35 -5.73 13.07
CA ARG A 87 -5.45 -5.38 12.18
C ARG A 87 -6.40 -4.36 12.81
N SER A 88 -6.81 -4.58 14.06
CA SER A 88 -7.73 -3.68 14.75
C SER A 88 -7.15 -2.30 14.97
N ILE A 89 -5.83 -2.16 15.16
CA ILE A 89 -5.17 -0.87 15.37
C ILE A 89 -4.99 -0.16 14.02
N ALA A 90 -4.45 -0.87 13.01
CA ALA A 90 -4.20 -0.31 11.69
C ALA A 90 -5.48 0.21 11.03
N LEU A 91 -6.60 -0.52 11.16
CA LEU A 91 -7.88 -0.14 10.56
C LEU A 91 -8.56 1.08 11.22
N GLN A 92 -8.05 1.59 12.35
CA GLN A 92 -8.59 2.81 12.98
C GLN A 92 -8.31 4.07 12.17
N ASN A 93 -7.24 4.04 11.37
CA ASN A 93 -6.78 5.18 10.59
C ASN A 93 -6.31 4.69 9.22
N ILE A 94 -7.20 4.75 8.22
CA ILE A 94 -6.94 4.24 6.87
C ILE A 94 -7.44 5.19 5.80
N GLU A 95 -6.78 5.15 4.65
CA GLU A 95 -7.26 5.76 3.42
C GLU A 95 -7.25 4.72 2.28
N TRP A 96 -8.43 4.45 1.73
CA TRP A 96 -8.61 3.49 0.63
C TRP A 96 -8.09 4.06 -0.70
N ILE A 97 -7.55 3.18 -1.55
CA ILE A 97 -7.04 3.51 -2.89
C ILE A 97 -7.69 2.68 -4.00
#